data_AF-A0A1Q3JJC6-F1
#
_entry.id   AF-A0A1Q3JJC6-F1
#
_cell.length_a   1.000
_cell.length_b   1.000
_cell.length_c   1.000
_cell.angle_alpha   90.00
_cell.angle_beta   90.00
_cell.angle_gamma   90.00
#
_symmetry.space_group_name_H-M   'P 1'
#
loop_
_entity.id
_entity.type
_entity.pdbx_description
1 polymer ?
#
loop_
_entity_poly.entity_id
_entity_poly.type
_entity_poly.pdbx_seq_one_letter_code
_entity_poly.pdbx_strand_id
1 'polypeptide(L)'
;MKTKIAFCALAVVALAVSACDDRRGGARVDRALCADFKTAKAAPLPTGGDGAASVDDCTRRWAYTLAPSHDDADIVAEAVASACSAQLSRWNQQSLAQPAADGEPTSILTGEPTSPIAEHNTFMRTRAMFYVVQARAGRCPGPKIVNGAPEGVS
;
A
#
# COMPACT_ATOMS: atom_id res chain seq x y z
N MET A 1 -41.18 -25.74 -57.27
CA MET A 1 -40.83 -24.30 -57.16
C MET A 1 -41.20 -23.79 -55.77
N LYS A 2 -40.37 -22.87 -55.26
CA LYS A 2 -40.45 -22.09 -54.00
C LYS A 2 -39.69 -22.64 -52.79
N THR A 3 -38.37 -22.42 -52.86
CA THR A 3 -37.44 -22.21 -51.76
C THR A 3 -37.92 -21.11 -50.82
N LYS A 4 -37.81 -21.31 -49.50
CA LYS A 4 -37.69 -20.23 -48.51
C LYS A 4 -36.66 -20.61 -47.46
N ILE A 5 -35.49 -19.99 -47.57
CA ILE A 5 -34.46 -19.90 -46.54
C ILE A 5 -34.84 -18.71 -45.65
N ALA A 6 -34.87 -18.90 -44.34
CA ALA A 6 -34.80 -17.83 -43.33
C ALA A 6 -34.15 -18.46 -42.08
N PHE A 7 -32.83 -18.34 -41.89
CA PHE A 7 -32.20 -17.30 -41.07
C PHE A 7 -32.89 -17.05 -39.73
N CYS A 8 -32.50 -17.83 -38.71
CA CYS A 8 -32.50 -17.39 -37.31
C CYS A 8 -31.11 -17.65 -36.74
N ALA A 9 -30.20 -16.76 -37.12
CA ALA A 9 -28.88 -16.63 -36.53
C ALA A 9 -28.99 -15.97 -35.15
N LEU A 10 -28.18 -16.47 -34.21
CA LEU A 10 -27.63 -15.78 -33.04
C LEU A 10 -28.61 -14.97 -32.17
N ALA A 11 -29.05 -15.56 -31.06
CA ALA A 11 -29.58 -14.79 -29.93
C ALA A 11 -29.26 -15.45 -28.56
N VAL A 12 -28.06 -15.99 -28.37
CA VAL A 12 -27.63 -16.54 -27.06
C VAL A 12 -26.25 -16.02 -26.62
N VAL A 13 -25.99 -14.71 -26.79
CA VAL A 13 -24.78 -14.04 -26.24
C VAL A 13 -25.15 -12.77 -25.47
N ALA A 14 -26.35 -12.70 -24.89
CA ALA A 14 -26.82 -11.51 -24.16
C ALA A 14 -27.08 -11.73 -22.66
N LEU A 15 -26.59 -12.83 -22.06
CA LEU A 15 -26.80 -13.11 -20.63
C LEU A 15 -25.51 -13.18 -19.78
N ALA A 16 -24.35 -12.82 -20.34
CA ALA A 16 -23.07 -12.86 -19.59
C ALA A 16 -22.50 -11.49 -19.20
N VAL A 17 -23.20 -10.37 -19.47
CA VAL A 17 -22.68 -9.01 -19.20
C VAL A 17 -23.47 -8.27 -18.09
N SER A 18 -24.38 -8.94 -17.37
CA SER A 18 -25.12 -8.29 -16.26
C SER A 18 -24.51 -8.51 -14.87
N ALA A 19 -23.32 -9.11 -14.76
CA ALA A 19 -22.66 -9.33 -13.46
C ALA A 19 -21.61 -8.25 -13.10
N CYS A 20 -21.35 -7.27 -13.98
CA CYS A 20 -20.35 -6.22 -13.73
C CYS A 20 -20.92 -4.89 -13.21
N ASP A 21 -22.24 -4.75 -13.02
CA ASP A 21 -22.84 -3.46 -12.61
C ASP A 21 -23.52 -3.48 -11.22
N ASP A 22 -23.44 -4.59 -10.47
CA ASP A 22 -24.03 -4.72 -9.13
C ASP A 22 -23.05 -4.46 -7.95
N ARG A 23 -21.80 -4.06 -8.22
CA ARG A 23 -20.86 -3.61 -7.15
C ARG A 23 -20.88 -2.11 -6.88
N ARG A 24 -21.78 -1.37 -7.53
CA ARG A 24 -22.10 0.03 -7.22
C ARG A 24 -23.18 0.18 -6.14
N GLY A 25 -23.59 -0.91 -5.50
CA GLY A 25 -24.26 -0.87 -4.19
C GLY A 25 -23.29 -0.35 -3.13
N GLY A 26 -23.53 0.87 -2.65
CA GLY A 26 -22.63 1.64 -1.80
C GLY A 26 -22.27 0.95 -0.47
N ALA A 27 -21.21 0.14 -0.46
CA ALA A 27 -20.54 -0.17 0.79
C ALA A 27 -19.91 1.13 1.30
N ARG A 28 -20.35 1.56 2.48
CA ARG A 28 -19.93 2.80 3.12
C ARG A 28 -18.45 2.68 3.52
N VAL A 29 -17.74 3.80 3.48
CA VAL A 29 -16.39 3.91 4.05
C VAL A 29 -16.44 3.49 5.51
N ASP A 30 -15.68 2.48 5.88
CA ASP A 30 -15.53 2.09 7.28
C ASP A 30 -14.47 2.98 7.94
N ARG A 31 -14.95 4.06 8.55
CA ARG A 31 -14.08 5.05 9.20
C ARG A 31 -13.28 4.48 10.38
N ALA A 32 -13.67 3.33 10.95
CA ALA A 32 -12.90 2.71 12.02
C ALA A 32 -11.59 2.09 11.50
N LEU A 33 -11.56 1.72 10.21
CA LEU A 33 -10.38 1.15 9.56
C LEU A 33 -9.48 2.21 8.92
N CYS A 34 -10.02 3.39 8.61
CA CYS A 34 -9.31 4.39 7.83
C CYS A 34 -8.44 5.32 8.68
N ALA A 35 -7.20 5.49 8.26
CA ALA A 35 -6.32 6.52 8.78
C ALA A 35 -6.86 7.94 8.51
N ASP A 36 -6.64 8.85 9.45
CA ASP A 36 -6.86 10.29 9.25
C ASP A 36 -5.54 10.98 8.85
N PHE A 37 -5.49 11.46 7.61
CA PHE A 37 -4.32 12.16 7.07
C PHE A 37 -4.33 13.68 7.30
N LYS A 38 -5.34 14.23 7.97
CA LYS A 38 -5.43 15.68 8.28
C LYS A 38 -4.33 16.16 9.22
N THR A 39 -3.69 15.24 9.94
CA THR A 39 -2.61 15.54 10.88
C THR A 39 -1.26 15.24 10.23
N ALA A 40 -0.82 16.09 9.31
CA ALA A 40 0.52 16.00 8.73
C ALA A 40 1.23 17.36 8.74
N LYS A 41 1.30 17.98 9.92
CA LYS A 41 2.37 18.91 10.23
C LYS A 41 3.12 18.34 11.42
N ALA A 42 4.02 17.40 11.16
CA ALA A 42 4.99 17.01 12.16
C ALA A 42 5.77 18.28 12.53
N ALA A 43 5.81 18.59 13.84
CA ALA A 43 6.80 19.51 14.37
C ALA A 43 8.20 19.03 13.93
N PRO A 44 9.20 19.92 13.83
CA PRO A 44 10.55 19.53 13.43
C PRO A 44 10.99 18.33 14.27
N LEU A 45 11.22 17.19 13.61
CA LEU A 45 11.76 16.01 14.27
C LEU A 45 13.09 16.42 14.91
N PRO A 46 13.33 16.14 16.20
CA PRO A 46 14.63 16.37 16.80
C PRO A 46 15.68 15.64 15.95
N THR A 47 16.82 16.30 15.72
CA THR A 47 17.98 15.72 15.04
C THR A 47 18.37 14.43 15.77
N GLY A 48 18.07 13.28 15.15
CA GLY A 48 18.06 11.95 15.76
C GLY A 48 16.74 11.16 15.60
N GLY A 49 15.76 11.69 14.87
CA GLY A 49 14.39 11.17 14.78
C GLY A 49 14.21 9.74 14.24
N ASP A 50 13.17 9.09 14.75
CA ASP A 50 12.71 7.73 14.43
C ASP A 50 12.59 7.48 12.92
N GLY A 51 13.62 6.89 12.31
CA GLY A 51 13.61 6.50 10.89
C GLY A 51 12.44 5.58 10.55
N ALA A 52 12.03 4.72 11.48
CA ALA A 52 10.85 3.87 11.38
C ALA A 52 9.56 4.67 11.16
N ALA A 53 9.38 5.81 11.86
CA ALA A 53 8.18 6.63 11.76
C ALA A 53 8.09 7.34 10.40
N SER A 54 9.23 7.81 9.87
CA SER A 54 9.29 8.42 8.53
C SER A 54 8.94 7.41 7.44
N VAL A 55 9.46 6.18 7.53
CA VAL A 55 9.15 5.10 6.58
C VAL A 55 7.69 4.68 6.71
N ASP A 56 7.17 4.53 7.93
CA ASP A 56 5.78 4.13 8.18
C ASP A 56 4.76 5.14 7.66
N ASP A 57 4.98 6.46 7.88
CA ASP A 57 4.09 7.51 7.34
C ASP A 57 4.11 7.54 5.81
N CYS A 58 5.30 7.45 5.19
CA CYS A 58 5.40 7.33 3.73
C CYS A 58 4.61 6.11 3.22
N THR A 59 4.85 4.96 3.84
CA THR A 59 4.24 3.67 3.47
C THR A 59 2.72 3.76 3.57
N ARG A 60 2.20 4.33 4.65
CA ARG A 60 0.76 4.48 4.89
C ARG A 60 0.10 5.38 3.85
N ARG A 61 0.71 6.53 3.55
CA ARG A 61 0.18 7.48 2.56
C ARG A 61 0.11 6.87 1.17
N TRP A 62 1.22 6.28 0.71
CA TRP A 62 1.27 5.63 -0.61
C TRP A 62 0.35 4.41 -0.69
N ALA A 63 0.27 3.60 0.36
CA ALA A 63 -0.64 2.45 0.40
C ALA A 63 -2.10 2.88 0.23
N TYR A 64 -2.54 3.93 0.94
CA TYR A 64 -3.90 4.44 0.80
C TYR A 64 -4.14 5.12 -0.56
N THR A 65 -3.14 5.79 -1.11
CA THR A 65 -3.21 6.38 -2.46
C THR A 65 -3.34 5.32 -3.55
N LEU A 66 -2.60 4.21 -3.45
CA LEU A 66 -2.57 3.15 -4.46
C LEU A 66 -3.60 2.04 -4.22
N ALA A 67 -4.23 1.99 -3.05
CA ALA A 67 -5.24 0.99 -2.68
C ALA A 67 -6.36 0.80 -3.71
N PRO A 68 -6.85 1.84 -4.43
CA PRO A 68 -7.84 1.68 -5.48
C PRO A 68 -7.38 0.92 -6.73
N SER A 69 -6.07 0.62 -6.90
CA SER A 69 -5.60 -0.20 -8.02
C SER A 69 -6.29 -1.58 -8.04
N HIS A 70 -6.47 -2.14 -9.23
CA HIS A 70 -7.03 -3.48 -9.44
C HIS A 70 -5.99 -4.60 -9.31
N ASP A 71 -4.70 -4.27 -9.23
CA ASP A 71 -3.63 -5.26 -9.05
C ASP A 71 -3.72 -5.98 -7.69
N ASP A 72 -3.07 -7.12 -7.58
CA ASP A 72 -2.99 -7.85 -6.32
C ASP A 72 -2.29 -7.01 -5.23
N ALA A 73 -2.68 -7.23 -3.97
CA ALA A 73 -2.28 -6.37 -2.86
C ALA A 73 -0.76 -6.40 -2.60
N ASP A 74 -0.11 -7.52 -2.89
CA ASP A 74 1.33 -7.71 -2.85
C ASP A 74 2.05 -6.87 -3.91
N ILE A 75 1.54 -6.83 -5.15
CA ILE A 75 2.07 -5.98 -6.22
C ILE A 75 1.98 -4.51 -5.84
N VAL A 76 0.82 -4.08 -5.30
CA VAL A 76 0.66 -2.71 -4.81
C VAL A 76 1.58 -2.43 -3.62
N ALA A 77 1.77 -3.38 -2.71
CA ALA A 77 2.69 -3.23 -1.58
C ALA A 77 4.15 -3.07 -2.02
N GLU A 78 4.61 -3.80 -3.04
CA GLU A 78 5.94 -3.61 -3.63
C GLU A 78 6.05 -2.25 -4.36
N ALA A 79 4.98 -1.78 -5.00
CA ALA A 79 4.95 -0.43 -5.56
C ALA A 79 5.10 0.65 -4.45
N VAL A 80 4.39 0.49 -3.33
CA VAL A 80 4.54 1.35 -2.14
C VAL A 80 5.97 1.31 -1.61
N ALA A 81 6.56 0.11 -1.50
CA ALA A 81 7.94 -0.09 -1.07
C ALA A 81 8.93 0.70 -1.94
N SER A 82 8.75 0.63 -3.25
CA SER A 82 9.59 1.35 -4.22
C SER A 82 9.45 2.87 -4.07
N ALA A 83 8.23 3.36 -3.85
CA ALA A 83 7.94 4.78 -3.68
C ALA A 83 8.55 5.37 -2.40
N CYS A 84 8.73 4.54 -1.36
CA CYS A 84 9.32 4.93 -0.07
C CYS A 84 10.81 4.57 0.08
N SER A 85 11.48 4.23 -1.03
CA SER A 85 12.90 3.81 -1.03
C SER A 85 13.86 4.87 -0.49
N ALA A 86 13.55 6.16 -0.67
CA ALA A 86 14.38 7.26 -0.16
C ALA A 86 14.37 7.32 1.38
N GLN A 87 13.18 7.20 1.99
CA GLN A 87 12.99 7.18 3.44
C GLN A 87 13.70 5.96 4.04
N LEU A 88 13.52 4.79 3.42
CA LEU A 88 14.19 3.56 3.85
C LEU A 88 15.72 3.67 3.75
N SER A 89 16.23 4.24 2.67
CA SER A 89 17.67 4.44 2.48
C SER A 89 18.27 5.34 3.58
N ARG A 90 17.57 6.42 3.94
CA ARG A 90 17.97 7.29 5.06
C ARG A 90 17.97 6.54 6.40
N TRP A 91 16.97 5.70 6.65
CA TRP A 91 16.91 4.88 7.86
C TRP A 91 18.04 3.84 7.90
N ASN A 92 18.36 3.21 6.77
CA ASN A 92 19.50 2.30 6.66
C ASN A 92 20.84 3.00 6.93
N GLN A 93 21.03 4.22 6.42
CA GLN A 93 22.24 5.02 6.68
C GLN A 93 22.38 5.37 8.16
N GLN A 94 21.27 5.62 8.87
CA GLN A 94 21.30 5.86 10.31
C GLN A 94 21.78 4.63 11.10
N SER A 95 21.31 3.43 10.76
CA SER A 95 21.74 2.21 11.44
C SER A 95 23.19 1.85 11.18
N LEU A 96 23.69 2.12 9.96
CA LEU A 96 25.11 1.92 9.63
C LEU A 96 26.05 2.92 10.34
N ALA A 97 25.53 4.07 10.77
CA ALA A 97 26.29 5.05 11.53
C ALA A 97 26.36 4.72 13.04
N GLN A 98 25.62 3.70 13.51
CA GLN A 98 25.69 3.26 14.90
C GLN A 98 26.86 2.29 15.09
N PRO A 99 27.59 2.35 16.23
CA PRO A 99 28.63 1.37 16.54
C PRO A 99 28.04 -0.04 16.54
N ALA A 100 28.71 -0.98 15.85
CA ALA A 100 28.31 -2.38 15.89
C ALA A 100 28.39 -2.91 17.33
N ALA A 101 27.28 -3.41 17.86
CA ALA A 101 27.29 -4.20 19.08
C ALA A 101 27.93 -5.57 18.81
N ASP A 102 28.53 -6.18 19.82
CA ASP A 102 29.15 -7.50 19.69
C ASP A 102 28.07 -8.56 19.41
N GLY A 103 27.94 -8.98 18.14
CA GLY A 103 27.03 -10.02 17.66
C GLY A 103 25.87 -9.52 16.79
N GLU A 104 25.41 -10.33 15.83
CA GLU A 104 24.20 -10.03 15.05
C GLU A 104 22.96 -10.11 15.96
N PRO A 105 22.10 -9.08 15.97
CA PRO A 105 20.87 -9.12 16.74
C PRO A 105 19.93 -10.22 16.23
N THR A 106 19.04 -10.71 17.11
CA THR A 106 18.06 -11.74 16.76
C THR A 106 16.74 -11.10 16.36
N SER A 107 16.10 -11.58 15.29
CA SER A 107 14.76 -11.14 14.90
C SER A 107 13.73 -11.54 15.95
N ILE A 108 12.85 -10.61 16.31
CA ILE A 108 11.73 -10.90 17.24
C ILE A 108 10.70 -11.82 16.59
N LEU A 109 10.58 -11.79 15.25
CA LEU A 109 9.58 -12.57 14.53
C LEU A 109 9.99 -14.02 14.32
N THR A 110 11.25 -14.25 13.95
CA THR A 110 11.74 -15.59 13.57
C THR A 110 12.65 -16.23 14.63
N GLY A 111 13.21 -15.45 15.55
CA GLY A 111 14.21 -15.94 16.50
C GLY A 111 15.58 -16.26 15.87
N GLU A 112 15.78 -15.92 14.59
CA GLU A 112 17.05 -16.14 13.88
C GLU A 112 17.93 -14.87 13.89
N PRO A 113 19.27 -15.00 13.80
CA PRO A 113 20.16 -13.85 13.59
C PRO A 113 19.76 -13.06 12.35
N THR A 114 19.68 -11.74 12.48
CA THR A 114 19.23 -10.81 11.44
C THR A 114 20.07 -9.56 11.47
N SER A 115 20.13 -8.84 10.34
CA SER A 115 20.77 -7.53 10.29
C SER A 115 19.72 -6.42 10.48
N PRO A 116 20.10 -5.24 11.02
CA PRO A 116 19.19 -4.09 11.10
C PRO A 116 18.56 -3.73 9.75
N ILE A 117 19.33 -3.82 8.66
CA ILE A 117 18.86 -3.54 7.30
C ILE A 117 17.80 -4.55 6.87
N ALA A 118 17.97 -5.83 7.18
CA ALA A 118 16.98 -6.86 6.87
C ALA A 118 15.66 -6.62 7.62
N GLU A 119 15.72 -6.22 8.89
CA GLU A 119 14.54 -5.87 9.68
C GLU A 119 13.83 -4.62 9.17
N HIS A 120 14.55 -3.60 8.72
CA HIS A 120 13.94 -2.41 8.12
C HIS A 120 13.16 -2.75 6.83
N ASN A 121 13.72 -3.61 5.98
CA ASN A 121 13.05 -4.06 4.76
C ASN A 121 11.79 -4.89 5.09
N THR A 122 11.89 -5.78 6.06
CA THR A 122 10.77 -6.59 6.54
C THR A 122 9.66 -5.73 7.13
N PHE A 123 10.02 -4.73 7.95
CA PHE A 123 9.10 -3.75 8.51
C PHE A 123 8.32 -3.04 7.40
N MET A 124 9.03 -2.47 6.43
CA MET A 124 8.43 -1.69 5.35
C MET A 124 7.48 -2.53 4.49
N ARG A 125 7.89 -3.74 4.07
CA ARG A 125 7.02 -4.65 3.29
C ARG A 125 5.77 -5.07 4.07
N THR A 126 5.93 -5.42 5.34
CA THR A 126 4.82 -5.83 6.21
C THR A 126 3.82 -4.70 6.39
N ARG A 127 4.30 -3.48 6.62
CA ARG A 127 3.47 -2.28 6.74
C ARG A 127 2.76 -1.92 5.43
N ALA A 128 3.46 -2.02 4.29
CA ALA A 128 2.88 -1.76 2.98
C ALA A 128 1.69 -2.68 2.72
N MET A 129 1.89 -3.99 2.90
CA MET A 129 0.82 -4.98 2.72
C MET A 129 -0.35 -4.72 3.68
N PHE A 130 -0.05 -4.48 4.96
CA PHE A 130 -1.07 -4.18 5.96
C PHE A 130 -1.93 -2.96 5.58
N TYR A 131 -1.31 -1.84 5.22
CA TYR A 131 -2.05 -0.63 4.89
C TYR A 131 -2.82 -0.73 3.58
N VAL A 132 -2.31 -1.45 2.56
CA VAL A 132 -3.04 -1.71 1.33
C VAL A 132 -4.30 -2.53 1.62
N VAL A 133 -4.17 -3.62 2.37
CA VAL A 133 -5.31 -4.45 2.76
C VAL A 133 -6.30 -3.67 3.62
N GLN A 134 -5.82 -2.90 4.60
CA GLN A 134 -6.65 -2.05 5.44
C GLN A 134 -7.45 -1.03 4.60
N ALA A 135 -6.78 -0.31 3.71
CA ALA A 135 -7.41 0.71 2.89
C ALA A 135 -8.43 0.12 1.91
N ARG A 136 -8.15 -1.05 1.32
CA ARG A 136 -9.09 -1.78 0.46
C ARG A 136 -10.30 -2.27 1.24
N ALA A 137 -10.09 -2.88 2.41
CA ALA A 137 -11.15 -3.39 3.26
C ALA A 137 -12.09 -2.28 3.73
N GLY A 138 -11.54 -1.15 4.16
CA GLY A 138 -12.30 0.02 4.63
C GLY A 138 -12.80 0.95 3.53
N ARG A 139 -12.44 0.71 2.26
CA ARG A 139 -12.65 1.65 1.13
C ARG A 139 -12.15 3.06 1.46
N CYS A 140 -10.98 3.13 2.06
CA CYS A 140 -10.46 4.34 2.64
C CYS A 140 -9.99 5.33 1.57
N PRO A 141 -10.25 6.64 1.74
CA PRO A 141 -9.71 7.64 0.85
C PRO A 141 -8.21 7.82 1.10
N GLY A 142 -7.45 7.99 0.02
CA GLY A 142 -6.07 8.45 0.09
C GLY A 142 -5.94 9.91 0.54
N PRO A 143 -4.75 10.33 1.00
CA PRO A 143 -4.43 11.75 1.18
C PRO A 143 -4.50 12.50 -0.16
N LYS A 144 -4.46 13.84 -0.10
CA LYS A 144 -4.37 14.68 -1.30
C LYS A 144 -3.05 14.43 -2.01
N ILE A 145 -3.04 14.53 -3.34
CA ILE A 145 -1.80 14.47 -4.14
C ILE A 145 -1.31 15.89 -4.41
N VAL A 146 -0.03 16.15 -4.12
CA VAL A 146 0.65 17.42 -4.35
C VAL A 146 1.96 17.11 -5.09
N ASN A 147 2.21 17.76 -6.22
CA ASN A 147 3.42 17.56 -7.04
C ASN A 147 3.68 16.08 -7.41
N GLY A 148 2.64 15.29 -7.65
CA GLY A 148 2.75 13.88 -8.05
C GLY A 148 2.99 12.89 -6.90
N ALA A 149 3.00 13.34 -5.64
CA ALA A 149 3.12 12.48 -4.47
C ALA A 149 2.00 12.76 -3.44
N PRO A 150 1.67 11.81 -2.56
CA PRO A 150 0.83 12.06 -1.41
C PRO A 150 1.36 13.23 -0.56
N GLU A 151 0.48 14.14 -0.17
CA GLU A 151 0.78 15.24 0.75
C GLU A 151 1.47 14.70 2.00
N GLY A 152 2.61 15.28 2.39
CA GLY A 152 3.40 14.86 3.54
C GLY A 152 4.53 13.87 3.26
N VAL A 153 4.64 13.33 2.04
CA VAL A 153 5.78 12.49 1.64
C VAL A 153 6.94 13.38 1.15
N SER A 154 8.14 13.22 1.74
CA SER A 154 9.38 13.90 1.35
C SER A 154 10.64 13.03 1.53
#